data_AF-A0A377C6K5-F1
#
_entry.id   AF-A0A377C6K5-F1
#
_cell.length_a   1.000
_cell.length_b   1.000
_cell.length_c   1.000
_cell.angle_alpha   90.00
_cell.angle_beta   90.00
_cell.angle_gamma   90.00
#
_symmetry.space_group_name_H-M   'P 1'
#
loop_
_entity.id
_entity.type
_entity.pdbx_description
1 polymer ?
#
loop_
_entity_poly.entity_id
_entity_poly.type
_entity_poly.pdbx_seq_one_letter_code
_entity_poly.pdbx_strand_id
1 'polypeptide(L)'
;MLVNGKVCDKPKEKVLGGEQVAINAEIEEEARFEPQDIPLDIVYEDEDIIVINKPRDLVVILARVTRMARTECVAHYYPPIADVPRAGIVHRLDKDTTGLMVVAKTVPLRRV
;
A
#
# COMPACT_ATOMS: atom_id res chain seq x y z
N MET A 1 -19.11 1.99 19.93
CA MET A 1 -19.98 3.06 19.39
C MET A 1 -21.02 3.42 20.44
N LEU A 2 -21.48 4.66 20.47
CA LEU A 2 -22.60 5.07 21.31
C LEU A 2 -23.87 5.24 20.47
N VAL A 3 -25.01 4.77 20.97
CA VAL A 3 -26.35 5.03 20.45
C VAL A 3 -27.15 5.66 21.58
N ASN A 4 -27.61 6.90 21.41
CA ASN A 4 -28.27 7.71 22.44
C ASN A 4 -27.44 7.80 23.74
N GLY A 5 -26.12 7.96 23.61
CA GLY A 5 -25.18 8.06 24.74
C GLY A 5 -24.88 6.74 25.45
N LYS A 6 -25.45 5.61 25.02
CA LYS A 6 -25.18 4.28 25.60
C LYS A 6 -24.27 3.46 24.69
N VAL A 7 -23.37 2.69 25.29
CA VAL A 7 -22.49 1.77 24.55
C VAL A 7 -23.33 0.74 23.81
N CYS A 8 -23.17 0.68 22.50
CA CYS A 8 -23.70 -0.35 21.62
C CYS A 8 -22.52 -1.11 21.02
N ASP A 9 -22.34 -2.35 21.45
CA ASP A 9 -21.25 -3.27 21.07
C ASP A 9 -21.75 -4.47 20.25
N LYS A 10 -23.06 -4.56 19.99
CA LYS A 10 -23.70 -5.62 19.20
C LYS A 10 -23.94 -5.15 17.76
N PRO A 11 -23.18 -5.66 16.77
CA PRO A 11 -23.33 -5.23 15.37
C PRO A 11 -24.70 -5.54 14.75
N LYS A 12 -25.43 -6.52 15.31
CA LYS A 12 -26.75 -6.94 14.82
C LYS A 12 -27.92 -6.19 15.47
N GLU A 13 -27.63 -5.27 16.40
CA GLU A 13 -28.67 -4.52 17.08
C GLU A 13 -29.43 -3.63 16.08
N LYS A 14 -30.75 -3.76 16.05
CA LYS A 14 -31.59 -3.00 15.12
C LYS A 14 -31.80 -1.60 15.67
N VAL A 15 -31.53 -0.60 14.84
CA VAL A 15 -31.94 0.79 15.06
C VAL A 15 -33.30 1.03 14.41
N LEU A 16 -34.11 1.87 15.03
CA LEU A 16 -35.49 2.16 14.60
C LEU A 16 -35.60 3.51 13.89
N GLY A 17 -34.54 4.31 13.90
CA GLY A 17 -34.49 5.64 13.30
C GLY A 17 -34.74 6.74 14.32
N GLY A 18 -33.94 7.81 14.25
CA GLY A 18 -33.99 8.94 15.18
C GLY A 18 -32.99 8.85 16.34
N GLU A 19 -32.24 7.75 16.47
CA GLU A 19 -31.18 7.63 17.44
C GLU A 19 -29.96 8.49 17.08
N GLN A 20 -29.32 9.08 18.09
CA GLN A 20 -28.05 9.78 17.93
C GLN A 20 -26.90 8.79 18.05
N VAL A 21 -26.05 8.76 17.02
CA VAL A 21 -24.87 7.87 16.98
C VAL A 21 -23.60 8.68 17.20
N ALA A 22 -22.74 8.23 18.11
CA ALA A 22 -21.40 8.80 18.29
C ALA A 22 -20.32 7.72 18.19
N ILE A 23 -19.26 8.02 17.44
CA ILE A 23 -18.11 7.14 17.22
C ILE A 23 -16.89 7.90 17.70
N ASN A 24 -16.17 7.31 18.65
CA ASN A 24 -14.84 7.74 19.04
C ASN A 24 -13.91 6.59 18.68
N ALA A 25 -13.26 6.68 17.53
CA ALA A 25 -12.35 5.67 17.02
C ALA A 25 -11.03 6.35 16.66
N GLU A 26 -9.93 5.71 17.03
CA GLU A 26 -8.60 6.08 16.55
C GLU A 26 -8.39 5.41 15.19
N ILE A 27 -7.79 6.15 14.26
CA ILE A 27 -7.35 5.59 12.99
C ILE A 27 -5.96 5.04 13.24
N GLU A 28 -5.80 3.72 13.20
CA GLU A 28 -4.47 3.12 13.15
C GLU A 28 -3.83 3.46 11.81
N GLU A 29 -2.61 4.00 11.84
CA GLU A 29 -1.79 4.07 10.64
C GLU A 29 -1.40 2.63 10.26
N GLU A 30 -1.98 2.11 9.18
CA GLU A 30 -1.53 0.86 8.61
C GLU A 30 -0.03 1.00 8.26
N ALA A 31 0.81 0.16 8.88
CA ALA A 31 2.19 -0.02 8.45
C ALA A 31 2.18 -0.42 6.97
N ARG A 32 2.55 0.52 6.09
CA ARG A 32 2.26 0.41 4.66
C ARG A 32 2.97 -0.78 4.02
N PHE A 33 4.21 -1.05 4.43
CA PHE A 33 5.06 -2.15 3.98
C PHE A 33 6.27 -2.26 4.93
N GLU A 34 6.73 -3.47 5.26
CA GLU A 34 8.02 -3.67 5.93
C GLU A 34 9.12 -3.72 4.86
N PRO A 35 10.13 -2.82 4.87
CA PRO A 35 11.19 -2.83 3.87
C PRO A 35 11.98 -4.14 3.90
N GLN A 36 12.18 -4.76 2.72
CA GLN A 36 12.93 -6.01 2.59
C GLN A 36 14.16 -5.81 1.70
N ASP A 37 15.31 -6.27 2.20
CA ASP A 37 16.58 -6.27 1.45
C ASP A 37 16.58 -7.38 0.40
N ILE A 38 15.92 -7.09 -0.72
CA ILE A 38 15.86 -7.95 -1.90
C ILE A 38 16.41 -7.15 -3.08
N PRO A 39 17.44 -7.66 -3.79
CA PRO A 39 18.05 -6.96 -4.91
C PRO A 39 17.02 -6.55 -5.98
N LEU A 40 17.07 -5.28 -6.39
CA LEU A 40 16.33 -4.76 -7.52
C LEU A 40 17.21 -4.82 -8.78
N ASP A 41 16.73 -5.47 -9.84
CA ASP A 41 17.31 -5.27 -11.18
C ASP A 41 16.82 -3.90 -11.70
N ILE A 42 17.65 -2.86 -11.55
CA ILE A 42 17.38 -1.48 -11.98
C ILE A 42 17.99 -1.28 -13.36
N VAL A 43 17.14 -0.98 -14.33
CA VAL A 43 17.54 -0.77 -15.74
C VAL A 43 17.78 0.71 -16.04
N TYR A 44 17.09 1.59 -15.30
CA TYR A 44 17.22 3.04 -15.42
C TYR A 44 16.79 3.72 -14.11
N GLU A 45 17.46 4.80 -13.75
CA GLU A 45 17.07 5.67 -12.64
C GLU A 45 17.49 7.11 -12.92
N ASP A 46 16.59 8.05 -12.60
CA ASP A 46 16.88 9.48 -12.54
C ASP A 46 16.25 10.11 -11.27
N GLU A 47 16.13 11.44 -11.27
CA GLU A 47 15.54 12.20 -10.16
C GLU A 47 14.05 11.89 -9.95
N ASP A 48 13.35 11.48 -11.00
CA ASP A 48 11.90 11.40 -11.07
C ASP A 48 11.37 9.95 -11.03
N ILE A 49 12.08 9.02 -11.66
CA ILE A 49 11.62 7.64 -11.82
C ILE A 49 12.72 6.59 -11.59
N ILE A 50 12.28 5.38 -11.25
CA ILE A 50 13.08 4.16 -11.26
C ILE A 50 12.40 3.17 -12.21
N VAL A 51 13.16 2.62 -13.17
CA VAL A 51 12.72 1.52 -14.03
C VAL A 51 13.42 0.26 -13.60
N ILE A 52 12.61 -0.73 -13.27
CA ILE A 52 13.04 -2.02 -12.75
C ILE A 52 12.63 -3.14 -13.70
N ASN A 53 13.48 -4.15 -13.86
CA ASN A 53 13.12 -5.40 -14.51
C ASN A 53 12.65 -6.41 -13.45
N LYS A 54 11.34 -6.65 -13.39
CA LYS A 54 10.76 -7.57 -12.41
C LYS A 54 11.00 -9.02 -12.85
N PRO A 55 11.57 -9.89 -11.99
CA PRO A 55 11.64 -11.32 -12.25
C PRO A 55 10.26 -11.98 -12.12
N ARG A 56 10.16 -13.24 -12.56
CA ARG A 56 9.00 -14.10 -12.29
C ARG A 56 8.93 -14.47 -10.80
N ASP A 57 7.80 -15.02 -10.37
CA ASP A 57 7.54 -15.46 -8.98
C ASP A 57 7.55 -14.32 -7.94
N LEU A 58 7.62 -13.05 -8.37
CA LEU A 58 7.60 -11.87 -7.50
C LEU A 58 6.31 -11.06 -7.71
N VAL A 59 5.60 -10.76 -6.61
CA VAL A 59 4.36 -9.98 -6.63
C VAL A 59 4.68 -8.49 -6.54
N VAL A 60 3.82 -7.65 -7.13
CA VAL A 60 4.00 -6.19 -7.16
C VAL A 60 3.61 -5.53 -5.83
N ILE A 61 2.46 -5.91 -5.27
CA ILE A 61 1.93 -5.42 -3.99
C ILE A 61 1.61 -6.64 -3.13
N LEU A 62 1.86 -6.57 -1.82
CA LEU A 62 1.51 -7.65 -0.90
C LEU A 62 0.02 -8.01 -1.02
N ALA A 63 -0.26 -9.30 -1.26
CA ALA A 63 -1.54 -9.89 -0.94
C ALA A 63 -1.47 -10.52 0.45
N ARG A 64 -2.62 -10.76 1.10
CA ARG A 64 -2.75 -11.34 2.46
C ARG A 64 -1.90 -12.59 2.75
N VAL A 65 -1.46 -13.31 1.72
CA VAL A 65 -0.71 -14.58 1.79
C VAL A 65 0.69 -14.52 1.16
N THR A 66 1.13 -13.35 0.67
CA THR A 66 2.44 -13.20 0.03
C THR A 66 3.45 -12.62 1.02
N ARG A 67 4.70 -13.12 0.96
CA ARG A 67 5.79 -12.69 1.87
C ARG A 67 6.75 -11.66 1.28
N MET A 68 6.68 -11.40 -0.02
CA MET A 68 7.62 -10.53 -0.74
C MET A 68 6.86 -9.74 -1.81
N ALA A 69 7.00 -8.42 -1.81
CA ALA A 69 6.42 -7.55 -2.83
C ALA A 69 7.39 -6.48 -3.33
N ARG A 70 7.22 -6.04 -4.58
CA ARG A 70 8.09 -5.01 -5.17
C ARG A 70 8.01 -3.68 -4.43
N THR A 71 6.87 -3.34 -3.83
CA THR A 71 6.73 -2.16 -2.97
C THR A 71 7.72 -2.15 -1.80
N GLU A 72 7.98 -3.30 -1.19
CA GLU A 72 8.89 -3.43 -0.04
C GLU A 72 10.35 -3.30 -0.46
N CYS A 73 10.70 -3.92 -1.58
CA CYS A 73 12.05 -3.85 -2.15
C CYS A 73 12.41 -2.41 -2.57
N VAL A 74 11.46 -1.70 -3.18
CA VAL A 74 11.63 -0.28 -3.56
C VAL A 74 11.71 0.60 -2.31
N ALA A 75 10.89 0.35 -1.29
CA ALA A 75 10.95 1.07 -0.02
C ALA A 75 12.26 0.84 0.74
N HIS A 76 12.87 -0.34 0.61
CA HIS A 76 14.19 -0.60 1.16
C HIS A 76 15.28 0.15 0.41
N TYR A 77 15.25 0.10 -0.93
CA TYR A 77 16.25 0.75 -1.79
C TYR A 77 16.19 2.29 -1.73
N TYR A 78 14.98 2.86 -1.75
CA TYR A 78 14.75 4.30 -1.73
C TYR A 78 13.77 4.66 -0.60
N PRO A 79 14.23 4.78 0.66
CA PRO A 79 13.39 5.06 1.82
C PRO A 79 12.43 6.27 1.68
N PRO A 80 12.78 7.38 0.99
CA PRO A 80 11.85 8.50 0.79
C PRO A 80 10.57 8.12 0.02
N ILE A 81 10.54 6.98 -0.67
CA ILE A 81 9.35 6.50 -1.39
C ILE A 81 8.16 6.20 -0.47
N ALA A 82 8.38 6.07 0.85
CA ALA A 82 7.32 5.75 1.82
C ALA A 82 6.19 6.79 1.83
N ASP A 83 6.52 8.04 1.51
CA ASP A 83 5.57 9.15 1.39
C ASP A 83 4.78 9.11 0.07
N VAL A 84 5.27 8.36 -0.92
CA VAL A 84 4.59 8.14 -2.18
C VAL A 84 3.65 6.94 -2.03
N PRO A 85 2.34 7.07 -2.31
CA PRO A 85 1.44 5.96 -2.06
C PRO A 85 1.83 4.75 -2.92
N ARG A 86 1.54 3.53 -2.45
CA ARG A 86 2.00 2.25 -3.05
C ARG A 86 3.48 2.24 -3.47
N ALA A 87 4.36 2.93 -2.73
CA ALA A 87 5.79 3.03 -3.01
C ALA A 87 6.09 3.41 -4.47
N GLY A 88 5.37 4.38 -5.02
CA GLY A 88 5.64 4.89 -6.37
C GLY A 88 5.11 4.04 -7.53
N ILE A 89 4.53 2.86 -7.27
CA ILE A 89 4.07 1.95 -8.33
C ILE A 89 2.87 2.54 -9.08
N VAL A 90 3.01 2.71 -10.40
CA VAL A 90 1.97 3.28 -11.29
C VAL A 90 1.25 2.23 -12.14
N HIS A 91 1.82 1.03 -12.32
CA HIS A 91 1.19 -0.10 -13.02
C HIS A 91 1.61 -1.44 -12.41
N ARG A 92 0.97 -2.54 -12.82
CA ARG A 92 1.25 -3.89 -12.30
C ARG A 92 1.61 -4.87 -13.41
N LEU A 93 2.42 -5.86 -13.05
CA LEU A 93 2.62 -7.12 -13.76
C LEU A 93 2.10 -8.25 -12.86
N ASP A 94 1.62 -9.34 -13.44
CA ASP A 94 1.25 -10.51 -12.66
C ASP A 94 2.49 -11.18 -12.06
N LYS A 95 2.27 -12.03 -11.04
CA LYS A 95 3.34 -12.67 -10.26
C LYS A 95 4.38 -13.35 -11.16
N ASP A 96 3.91 -14.12 -12.14
CA ASP A 96 4.75 -14.90 -13.04
C ASP A 96 5.13 -14.17 -14.33
N THR A 97 4.70 -12.92 -14.49
CA THR A 97 5.10 -12.07 -15.62
C THR A 97 6.43 -11.39 -15.32
N THR A 98 7.39 -11.53 -16.25
CA THR A 98 8.65 -10.77 -16.22
C THR A 98 8.50 -9.45 -16.99
N GLY A 99 9.38 -8.50 -16.72
CA GLY A 99 9.53 -7.33 -17.56
C GLY A 99 9.62 -6.01 -16.80
N LEU A 100 9.61 -4.93 -17.57
CA LEU A 100 9.86 -3.59 -17.05
C LEU A 100 8.67 -3.07 -16.23
N MET A 101 9.00 -2.42 -15.12
CA MET A 101 8.06 -1.63 -14.35
C MET A 101 8.62 -0.25 -14.06
N VAL A 102 7.76 0.75 -14.11
CA VAL A 102 8.08 2.14 -13.79
C VAL A 102 7.59 2.46 -12.37
N VAL A 103 8.43 3.10 -11.60
CA VAL A 103 8.19 3.57 -10.23
C VAL A 103 8.43 5.08 -10.20
N ALA A 104 7.42 5.85 -9.78
CA ALA A 104 7.51 7.29 -9.61
C ALA A 104 8.05 7.66 -8.22
N LYS A 105 9.11 8.49 -8.15
CA LYS A 105 9.77 8.90 -6.90
C LYS A 105 9.02 9.99 -6.14
N THR A 106 8.02 10.63 -6.75
CA THR A 106 7.27 11.74 -6.15
C THR A 106 5.76 11.59 -6.35
N VAL A 107 4.97 12.22 -5.46
CA VAL A 107 3.50 12.22 -5.52
C VAL A 107 2.94 12.83 -6.82
N PRO A 108 3.45 13.98 -7.34
CA PRO A 108 2.95 14.55 -8.59
C PRO A 108 3.04 13.60 -9.78
N LEU A 109 4.15 12.85 -9.90
CA LEU A 109 4.41 11.92 -11.01
C LEU A 109 3.54 10.66 -10.97
N ARG A 110 2.94 10.36 -9.82
CA ARG A 110 2.10 9.18 -9.62
C ARG A 110 0.61 9.42 -9.88
N ARG A 111 0.16 10.65 -10.16
CA ARG A 111 -1.27 10.93 -10.34
C ARG A 111 -1.83 10.09 -11.50
N VAL A 112 -2.75 9.17 -11.16
CA VAL A 112 -3.55 8.35 -12.08
C VAL A 112 -4.93 8.97 -12.21
#